data_AF-A0A2C9LDL3-F1
#
_entry.id   AF-A0A2C9LDL3-F1
#
_cell.length_a   1.000
_cell.length_b   1.000
_cell.length_c   1.000
_cell.angle_alpha   90.00
_cell.angle_beta   90.00
_cell.angle_gamma   90.00
#
_symmetry.space_group_name_H-M   'P 1'
#
loop_
_entity.id
_entity.type
_entity.pdbx_description
1 polymer ?
#
loop_
_entity_poly.entity_id
_entity_poly.type
_entity_poly.pdbx_seq_one_letter_code
_entity_poly.pdbx_strand_id
1 'polypeptide(L)'
;QNGCTTCICKPRPCPQIRCKPCRFGYLQDSNGCQTCKCKKPVCPRFKCAPCPNGYLTDKNGCQTCQCKTAVCPLFKCVPCPNGYLTDKNGCQTCQCKP
;
A
#
# COMPACT_ATOMS: atom_id res chain seq x y z
N GLN A 1 -33.32 -18.67 14.91
CA GLN A 1 -32.83 -20.03 14.58
C GLN A 1 -31.64 -19.89 13.65
N ASN A 2 -30.43 -20.20 14.11
CA ASN A 2 -29.25 -20.34 13.24
C ASN A 2 -28.56 -21.64 13.68
N GLY A 3 -28.94 -22.72 13.00
CA GLY A 3 -28.51 -24.08 13.30
C GLY A 3 -27.03 -24.31 13.00
N CYS A 4 -26.31 -24.77 14.01
CA CYS A 4 -25.15 -25.63 13.86
C CYS A 4 -25.39 -26.83 14.77
N THR A 5 -25.63 -28.00 14.19
CA THR A 5 -25.92 -29.26 14.90
C THR A 5 -24.68 -30.11 15.17
N THR A 6 -23.48 -29.63 14.82
CA THR A 6 -22.21 -30.33 15.09
C THR A 6 -21.13 -29.35 15.57
N CYS A 7 -20.27 -29.78 16.50
CA CYS A 7 -19.17 -28.99 17.07
C CYS A 7 -18.02 -28.70 16.07
N ILE A 8 -18.25 -28.87 14.77
CA ILE A 8 -17.26 -28.65 13.71
C ILE A 8 -17.87 -27.68 12.69
N CYS A 9 -17.68 -26.38 12.93
CA CYS A 9 -18.02 -25.37 11.94
C CYS A 9 -17.06 -25.51 10.75
N LYS A 10 -17.49 -26.21 9.69
CA LYS A 10 -16.77 -26.19 8.41
C LYS A 10 -16.68 -24.73 7.94
N PRO A 11 -15.48 -24.22 7.57
CA PRO A 11 -15.34 -22.87 7.05
C PRO A 11 -16.26 -22.66 5.85
N ARG A 12 -16.98 -21.54 5.79
CA ARG A 12 -17.78 -21.20 4.61
C ARG A 12 -16.85 -21.14 3.38
N PRO A 13 -17.22 -21.75 2.24
CA PRO A 13 -16.41 -21.67 1.04
C PRO A 13 -16.29 -20.20 0.60
N CYS A 14 -15.09 -19.81 0.17
CA CYS A 14 -14.85 -18.45 -0.29
C CYS A 14 -15.56 -18.14 -1.62
N PRO A 15 -16.03 -16.91 -1.82
CA PRO A 15 -16.62 -16.49 -3.08
C PRO A 15 -15.58 -16.51 -4.20
N GLN A 16 -15.99 -16.98 -5.38
CA GLN A 16 -15.15 -16.93 -6.59
C GLN A 16 -15.21 -15.51 -7.16
N ILE A 17 -14.11 -14.77 -7.03
CA ILE A 17 -14.01 -13.38 -7.50
C ILE A 17 -12.92 -13.23 -8.55
N ARG A 18 -13.17 -12.40 -9.58
CA ARG A 18 -12.16 -11.99 -10.56
C ARG A 18 -11.75 -10.56 -10.28
N CYS A 19 -10.47 -10.34 -10.03
CA CYS A 19 -9.90 -9.05 -9.69
C CYS A 19 -8.86 -8.63 -10.73
N LYS A 20 -8.50 -7.35 -10.76
CA LYS A 20 -7.30 -6.88 -11.48
C LYS A 20 -6.05 -7.54 -10.86
N PRO A 21 -5.05 -7.94 -11.65
CA PRO A 21 -3.85 -8.58 -11.15
C PRO A 21 -3.07 -7.65 -10.21
N CYS A 22 -2.79 -8.14 -9.00
CA CYS A 22 -1.98 -7.43 -8.01
C CYS A 22 -0.55 -8.01 -7.97
N ARG A 23 0.48 -7.17 -8.16
CA ARG A 23 1.90 -7.58 -8.14
C ARG A 23 2.31 -8.28 -6.83
N PHE A 24 1.79 -7.84 -5.68
CA PHE A 24 2.14 -8.36 -4.36
C PHE A 24 1.07 -9.29 -3.78
N GLY A 25 0.13 -9.73 -4.61
CA GLY A 25 -1.03 -10.52 -4.18
C GLY A 25 -2.14 -9.68 -3.54
N TYR A 26 -3.12 -10.38 -2.98
CA TYR A 26 -4.38 -9.81 -2.51
C TYR A 26 -4.48 -9.85 -0.98
N LEU A 27 -5.19 -8.89 -0.40
CA LEU A 27 -5.60 -8.92 1.00
C LEU A 27 -6.68 -9.99 1.21
N GLN A 28 -6.70 -10.58 2.39
CA GLN A 28 -7.74 -11.51 2.84
C GLN A 28 -8.68 -10.83 3.83
N ASP A 29 -9.94 -11.27 3.85
CA ASP A 29 -10.90 -10.86 4.87
C ASP A 29 -10.71 -11.64 6.19
N SER A 30 -11.57 -11.38 7.18
CA SER A 30 -11.55 -12.04 8.49
C SER A 30 -11.81 -13.55 8.45
N ASN A 31 -12.33 -14.07 7.34
CA ASN A 31 -12.55 -15.51 7.12
C ASN A 31 -11.42 -16.13 6.29
N GLY A 32 -10.39 -15.36 5.91
CA GLY A 32 -9.27 -15.82 5.08
C GLY A 32 -9.57 -15.81 3.57
N CYS A 33 -10.70 -15.25 3.15
CA CYS A 33 -11.08 -15.21 1.74
C CYS A 33 -10.42 -14.04 1.02
N GLN A 34 -10.00 -14.28 -0.23
CA GLN A 34 -9.39 -13.24 -1.07
C GLN A 34 -10.34 -12.07 -1.28
N THR A 35 -9.80 -10.85 -1.21
CA THR A 35 -10.48 -9.61 -1.60
C THR A 35 -9.84 -9.03 -2.86
N CYS A 36 -10.53 -8.13 -3.58
CA CYS A 36 -9.91 -7.42 -4.71
C CYS A 36 -9.00 -6.24 -4.28
N LYS A 37 -8.60 -6.15 -3.02
CA LYS A 37 -7.64 -5.15 -2.54
C LYS A 37 -6.21 -5.70 -2.63
N CYS A 38 -5.30 -4.95 -3.24
CA CYS A 38 -3.91 -5.38 -3.37
C CYS A 38 -3.14 -5.23 -2.05
N LYS A 39 -2.24 -6.18 -1.77
CA LYS A 39 -1.21 -6.01 -0.74
C LYS A 39 -0.23 -4.90 -1.14
N LYS A 40 0.26 -4.17 -0.14
CA LYS A 40 1.36 -3.22 -0.31
C LYS A 40 2.69 -3.98 -0.38
N PRO A 41 3.70 -3.46 -1.10
CA PRO A 41 5.04 -4.04 -1.09
C PRO A 41 5.60 -4.09 0.34
N VAL A 42 6.34 -5.15 0.63
CA VAL A 42 7.14 -5.22 1.85
C VAL A 42 8.44 -4.46 1.58
N CYS A 43 8.62 -3.33 2.25
CA CYS A 43 9.81 -2.52 2.09
C CYS A 43 10.88 -2.88 3.13
N PRO A 44 12.14 -3.08 2.72
CA PRO A 44 13.24 -3.24 3.65
C PRO A 44 13.38 -1.99 4.54
N ARG A 45 13.69 -2.21 5.82
CA ARG A 45 13.98 -1.13 6.77
C ARG A 45 15.49 -1.02 6.90
N PHE A 46 16.05 0.12 6.49
CA PHE A 46 17.47 0.44 6.68
C PHE A 46 17.62 1.73 7.46
N LYS A 47 18.73 1.83 8.20
CA LYS A 47 19.18 3.10 8.81
C LYS A 47 20.10 3.78 7.81
N CYS A 48 19.60 4.81 7.14
CA CYS A 48 20.37 5.66 6.25
C CYS A 48 20.88 6.91 6.99
N ALA A 49 21.85 7.61 6.41
CA ALA A 49 22.18 8.95 6.85
C ALA A 49 20.95 9.87 6.73
N PRO A 50 20.71 10.81 7.68
CA PRO A 50 19.60 11.74 7.60
C PRO A 50 19.63 12.57 6.31
N CYS A 51 18.57 12.48 5.52
CA CYS A 51 18.38 13.33 4.35
C CYS A 51 17.45 14.50 4.72
N PRO A 52 17.91 15.77 4.70
CA PRO A 52 17.10 16.92 5.09
C PRO A 52 15.86 17.12 4.19
N ASN A 53 15.97 16.74 2.92
CA ASN A 53 14.88 16.84 1.94
C ASN A 53 14.12 15.52 1.75
N GLY A 54 14.38 14.53 2.61
CA GLY A 54 13.83 13.18 2.49
C GLY A 54 14.55 12.29 1.49
N TYR A 55 14.02 11.07 1.33
CA TYR A 55 14.65 9.98 0.60
C TYR A 55 13.94 9.71 -0.73
N LEU A 56 14.69 9.22 -1.73
CA LEU A 56 14.12 8.66 -2.94
C LEU A 56 13.37 7.36 -2.66
N THR A 57 12.45 6.98 -3.55
CA THR A 57 11.74 5.71 -3.50
C THR A 57 11.97 4.91 -4.78
N ASP A 58 12.04 3.59 -4.66
CA ASP A 58 12.14 2.69 -5.81
C ASP A 58 10.82 2.57 -6.59
N LYS A 59 10.82 1.76 -7.65
CA LYS A 59 9.63 1.46 -8.48
C LYS A 59 8.46 0.81 -7.73
N ASN A 60 8.69 0.30 -6.53
CA ASN A 60 7.68 -0.30 -5.67
C ASN A 60 7.23 0.70 -4.58
N GLY A 61 7.78 1.92 -4.55
CA GLY A 61 7.49 2.92 -3.53
C GLY A 61 8.24 2.69 -2.21
N CYS A 62 9.25 1.82 -2.20
CA CYS A 62 10.09 1.61 -1.04
C CYS A 62 11.18 2.66 -0.97
N GLN A 63 11.37 3.25 0.21
CA GLN A 63 12.44 4.21 0.48
C GLN A 63 13.80 3.62 0.07
N THR A 64 14.73 4.45 -0.42
CA THR A 64 16.13 4.10 -0.65
C THR A 64 17.03 4.96 0.26
N CYS A 65 18.32 4.64 0.38
CA CYS A 65 19.28 5.51 1.10
C CYS A 65 19.82 6.67 0.26
N GLN A 66 19.17 6.99 -0.87
CA GLN A 66 19.54 8.14 -1.69
C GLN A 66 18.70 9.35 -1.29
N CYS A 67 19.34 10.49 -1.03
CA CYS A 67 18.64 11.72 -0.69
C CYS A 67 18.03 12.38 -1.93
N LYS A 68 16.88 13.03 -1.74
CA LYS A 68 16.36 13.98 -2.75
C LYS A 68 17.31 15.17 -2.84
N THR A 69 17.74 15.49 -4.05
CA THR A 69 18.62 16.62 -4.33
C THR A 69 17.86 17.95 -4.37
N ALA A 70 16.55 17.91 -4.66
CA ALA A 70 15.70 19.09 -4.70
C ALA A 70 15.05 19.35 -3.33
N VAL A 71 15.04 20.62 -2.90
CA VAL A 71 14.19 21.09 -1.81
C VAL A 71 12.75 21.03 -2.31
N CYS A 72 11.95 20.12 -1.74
CA CYS A 72 10.56 20.01 -2.12
C CYS A 72 9.72 21.10 -1.45
N PRO A 73 8.93 21.87 -2.19
CA PRO A 73 8.00 22.82 -1.58
C PRO A 73 6.99 22.08 -0.68
N LEU A 74 6.83 22.60 0.54
CA LEU A 74 5.86 22.10 1.51
C LEU A 74 4.48 22.69 1.18
N PHE A 75 3.58 21.86 0.67
CA PHE A 75 2.20 22.26 0.41
C PHE A 75 1.25 21.66 1.45
N LYS A 76 0.27 22.44 1.92
CA LYS A 76 -0.90 21.90 2.63
C LYS A 76 -1.89 21.35 1.61
N CYS A 77 -1.76 20.07 1.28
CA CYS A 77 -2.66 19.39 0.36
C CYS A 77 -3.85 18.78 1.10
N VAL A 78 -4.96 18.57 0.38
CA VAL A 78 -6.08 17.75 0.88
C VAL A 78 -5.58 16.33 1.14
N PRO A 79 -5.96 15.68 2.27
CA PRO A 79 -5.57 14.29 2.54
C PRO A 79 -6.02 13.33 1.44
N CYS A 80 -5.07 12.62 0.83
CA CYS A 80 -5.37 11.59 -0.17
C CYS A 80 -5.32 10.19 0.47
N PRO A 81 -6.39 9.37 0.38
CA PRO A 81 -6.44 8.04 1.02
C PRO A 81 -5.41 7.05 0.43
N ASN A 82 -5.06 7.21 -0.85
CA ASN A 82 -4.07 6.39 -1.55
C ASN A 82 -2.68 7.05 -1.60
N GLY A 83 -2.50 8.17 -0.91
CA GLY A 83 -1.29 8.99 -0.97
C GLY A 83 -1.23 9.91 -2.19
N TYR A 84 -0.12 10.64 -2.29
CA TYR A 84 0.10 11.68 -3.30
C TYR A 84 0.96 11.19 -4.46
N LEU A 85 0.78 11.80 -5.63
CA LEU A 85 1.70 11.70 -6.76
C LEU A 85 3.00 12.46 -6.45
N THR A 86 4.07 12.10 -7.15
CA THR A 86 5.38 12.76 -7.06
C THR A 86 5.79 13.30 -8.41
N ASP A 87 6.44 14.47 -8.43
CA ASP A 87 7.00 15.04 -9.65
C ASP A 87 8.28 14.31 -10.11
N LYS A 88 8.87 14.79 -11.22
CA LYS A 88 10.14 14.27 -11.76
C LYS A 88 11.34 14.34 -10.81
N ASN A 89 11.26 15.19 -9.79
CA ASN A 89 12.29 15.38 -8.77
C ASN A 89 11.99 14.55 -7.50
N GLY A 90 10.90 13.78 -7.49
CA GLY A 90 10.46 13.00 -6.34
C GLY A 90 9.73 13.84 -5.28
N CYS A 91 9.34 15.08 -5.59
CA CYS A 91 8.60 15.95 -4.68
C CYS A 91 7.11 15.65 -4.69
N GLN A 92 6.49 15.63 -3.52
CA GLN A 92 5.05 15.44 -3.38
C GLN A 92 4.29 16.53 -4.12
N THR A 93 3.32 16.14 -4.95
CA THR A 93 2.34 17.05 -5.54
C THR A 93 1.03 16.99 -4.74
N CYS A 94 0.16 17.99 -4.87
CA CYS A 94 -1.19 17.93 -4.28
C CYS A 94 -2.19 17.10 -5.09
N GLN A 95 -1.72 16.21 -5.97
CA GLN A 95 -2.57 15.31 -6.74
C GLN A 95 -2.62 13.94 -6.06
N CYS A 96 -3.81 13.37 -5.91
CA CYS A 96 -3.96 12.03 -5.36
C CYS A 96 -3.57 10.96 -6.37
N LYS A 97 -2.98 9.86 -5.87
CA LYS A 97 -2.83 8.65 -6.66
C LYS A 97 -4.22 8.09 -7.02
N PRO A 98 -4.45 7.67 -8.28
CA PRO A 98 -5.70 7.05 -8.70
C PRO A 98 -5.97 5.74 -7.94
#